data_AF-A0A2I0AVI8-F1
#
_entry.id   AF-A0A2I0AVI8-F1
#
_cell.length_a   1.000
_cell.length_b   1.000
_cell.length_c   1.000
_cell.angle_alpha   90.00
_cell.angle_beta   90.00
_cell.angle_gamma   90.00
#
_symmetry.space_group_name_H-M   'P 1'
#
loop_
_entity.id
_entity.type
_entity.pdbx_description
1 polymer ?
#
loop_
_entity_poly.entity_id
_entity_poly.type
_entity_poly.pdbx_seq_one_letter_code
_entity_poly.pdbx_strand_id
1 'polypeptide(L)'
;MKEAIKGKERVPPATSSVAFDIEGAWSVLGKRLFKTRREEEKILGNTSQVLEVVRSLKGKKEGEARYLQRIKELEGTLLLATKRSQNDHREELRKLYKLEKWAIKSEVARGEFHRSLSDVSRAHSAHVKDLQKRMKELDDEREALKEERIWLRDELAKARGVSSEAREVTSEACRREELLKSEIHSLQALVENSSGCRGRRMEDLEEDVRRAVKIVSASQVGHHVKNQAAFDVLLQTLVDVSILNQENIRGPAVLPFCDPKGPDRFFDAESYCPEEVPPSGSYAGWGYQFSLLRRSPEEGQITPLEARWLSRGDPPEA
;
A
#
# COMPACT_ATOMS: atom_id res chain seq x y z
N MET A 1 -125.10 10.16 4.41
CA MET A 1 -126.28 9.40 4.89
C MET A 1 -127.13 10.35 5.70
N LYS A 2 -128.22 10.84 5.08
CA LYS A 2 -129.26 11.68 5.67
C LYS A 2 -130.48 10.76 5.79
N GLU A 3 -130.93 10.46 7.01
CA GLU A 3 -132.19 9.74 7.20
C GLU A 3 -133.26 10.67 7.78
N ALA A 4 -134.39 10.63 7.09
CA ALA A 4 -135.52 11.50 7.20
C ALA A 4 -136.49 11.00 8.28
N ILE A 5 -136.82 11.87 9.24
CA ILE A 5 -137.87 11.60 10.22
C ILE A 5 -139.19 12.12 9.64
N LYS A 6 -140.05 11.17 9.29
CA LYS A 6 -141.38 11.33 8.71
C LYS A 6 -142.38 11.73 9.80
N GLY A 7 -142.88 12.96 9.75
CA GLY A 7 -144.02 13.40 10.53
C GLY A 7 -145.29 12.65 10.12
N LYS A 8 -146.07 12.21 11.11
CA LYS A 8 -147.49 11.88 10.93
C LYS A 8 -148.32 12.78 11.84
N GLU A 9 -149.16 13.51 11.14
CA GLU A 9 -150.11 14.51 11.57
C GLU A 9 -151.34 13.87 12.24
N ARG A 10 -151.98 14.68 13.07
CA ARG A 10 -153.16 14.47 13.93
C ARG A 10 -154.34 13.74 13.27
N VAL A 11 -155.21 13.15 14.10
CA VAL A 11 -156.54 13.71 14.47
C VAL A 11 -157.21 12.81 15.53
N PRO A 12 -157.82 13.37 16.59
CA PRO A 12 -158.43 12.62 17.68
C PRO A 12 -159.92 12.32 17.47
N PRO A 13 -160.42 11.22 18.03
CA PRO A 13 -161.75 11.20 18.65
C PRO A 13 -161.68 10.40 19.98
N ALA A 14 -162.59 10.45 20.94
CA ALA A 14 -163.79 11.20 21.19
C ALA A 14 -163.94 11.23 22.72
N THR A 15 -164.49 12.33 23.22
CA THR A 15 -165.00 12.52 24.58
C THR A 15 -165.89 11.35 25.00
N SER A 16 -165.41 10.53 25.95
CA SER A 16 -166.28 9.79 26.86
C SER A 16 -166.30 10.53 28.20
N SER A 17 -167.47 11.06 28.53
CA SER A 17 -167.80 11.65 29.82
C SER A 17 -167.81 10.54 30.88
N VAL A 18 -166.70 10.40 31.60
CA VAL A 18 -166.62 9.63 32.84
C VAL A 18 -166.41 10.62 33.97
N ALA A 19 -167.24 10.51 35.00
CA ALA A 19 -167.32 11.40 36.14
C ALA A 19 -165.93 11.63 36.76
N PHE A 20 -165.53 12.92 36.80
CA PHE A 20 -164.35 13.37 37.51
C PHE A 20 -164.65 13.37 39.01
N ASP A 21 -164.13 12.37 39.74
CA ASP A 21 -163.78 12.55 41.14
C ASP A 21 -162.57 13.48 41.18
N ILE A 22 -162.87 14.79 41.23
CA ILE A 22 -161.90 15.89 41.19
C ILE A 22 -160.84 15.72 42.28
N GLU A 23 -161.20 15.17 43.44
CA GLU A 23 -160.30 14.99 44.59
C GLU A 23 -159.25 13.87 44.40
N GLY A 24 -159.60 12.80 43.65
CA GLY A 24 -158.67 11.71 43.32
C GLY A 24 -157.61 12.11 42.29
N ALA A 25 -158.00 12.91 41.29
CA ALA A 25 -157.12 13.36 40.21
C ALA A 25 -155.99 14.28 40.71
N TRP A 26 -156.28 15.18 41.67
CA TRP A 26 -155.26 16.02 42.31
C TRP A 26 -154.23 15.18 43.09
N SER A 27 -154.64 14.08 43.72
CA SER A 27 -153.72 13.17 44.43
C SER A 27 -152.75 12.44 43.48
N VAL A 28 -153.22 12.05 42.28
CA VAL A 28 -152.40 11.41 41.25
C VAL A 28 -151.45 12.41 40.60
N LEU A 29 -151.91 13.63 40.35
CA LEU A 29 -151.07 14.71 39.81
C LEU A 29 -149.98 15.11 40.80
N GLY A 30 -150.29 15.23 42.10
CA GLY A 30 -149.32 15.52 43.16
C GLY A 30 -148.27 14.43 43.31
N LYS A 31 -148.67 13.14 43.27
CA LYS A 31 -147.73 12.00 43.27
C LYS A 31 -146.83 11.99 42.03
N ARG A 32 -147.37 12.32 40.85
CA ARG A 32 -146.57 12.45 39.62
C ARG A 32 -145.59 13.61 39.71
N LEU A 33 -146.02 14.80 40.15
CA LEU A 33 -145.15 15.96 40.35
C LEU A 33 -144.04 15.70 41.37
N PHE A 34 -144.36 15.03 42.48
CA PHE A 34 -143.35 14.66 43.47
C PHE A 34 -142.34 13.65 42.90
N LYS A 35 -142.79 12.70 42.08
CA LYS A 35 -141.93 11.73 41.40
C LYS A 35 -141.07 12.39 40.32
N THR A 36 -141.63 13.32 39.55
CA THR A 36 -140.92 14.16 38.59
C THR A 36 -139.86 15.01 39.30
N ARG A 37 -140.20 15.68 40.40
CA ARG A 37 -139.24 16.46 41.20
C ARG A 37 -138.11 15.60 41.77
N ARG A 38 -138.42 14.39 42.26
CA ARG A 38 -137.42 13.44 42.73
C ARG A 38 -136.51 12.94 41.59
N GLU A 39 -137.07 12.69 40.42
CA GLU A 39 -136.32 12.31 39.23
C GLU A 39 -135.45 13.47 38.71
N GLU A 40 -135.95 14.70 38.74
CA GLU A 40 -135.20 15.93 38.42
C GLU A 40 -134.03 16.14 39.38
N GLU A 41 -134.25 16.03 40.70
CA GLU A 41 -133.17 16.09 41.70
C GLU A 41 -132.13 14.98 41.48
N LYS A 42 -132.56 13.78 41.09
CA LYS A 42 -131.65 12.68 40.73
C LYS A 42 -130.86 12.97 39.45
N ILE A 43 -131.51 13.55 38.43
CA ILE A 43 -130.84 13.97 37.20
C ILE A 43 -129.84 15.09 37.50
N LEU A 44 -130.22 16.07 38.32
CA LEU A 44 -129.36 17.17 38.73
C LEU A 44 -128.14 16.66 39.53
N GLY A 45 -128.35 15.76 40.47
CA GLY A 45 -127.29 15.11 41.25
C GLY A 45 -126.33 14.31 40.36
N ASN A 46 -126.86 13.49 39.45
CA ASN A 46 -126.05 12.74 38.49
C ASN A 46 -125.27 13.67 37.55
N THR A 47 -125.90 14.76 37.09
CA THR A 47 -125.25 15.76 36.23
C THR A 47 -124.12 16.46 36.98
N SER A 48 -124.32 16.78 38.25
CA SER A 48 -123.29 17.34 39.13
C SER A 48 -122.10 16.40 39.29
N GLN A 49 -122.35 15.10 39.50
CA GLN A 49 -121.30 14.09 39.63
C GLN A 49 -120.51 13.90 38.33
N VAL A 50 -121.19 13.90 37.17
CA VAL A 50 -120.53 13.85 35.85
C VAL A 50 -119.66 15.09 35.62
N LEU A 51 -120.15 16.29 35.99
CA LEU A 51 -119.38 17.53 35.87
C LEU A 51 -118.12 17.53 36.75
N GLU A 52 -118.19 16.96 37.96
CA GLU A 52 -117.04 16.80 38.84
C GLU A 52 -115.98 15.85 38.25
N VAL A 53 -116.40 14.70 37.70
CA VAL A 53 -115.51 13.77 37.00
C VAL A 53 -114.86 14.44 35.78
N VAL A 54 -115.62 15.17 34.97
CA VAL A 54 -115.09 15.93 33.82
C VAL A 54 -114.08 16.99 34.27
N ARG A 55 -114.34 17.67 35.38
CA ARG A 55 -113.41 18.68 35.94
C ARG A 55 -112.11 18.02 36.42
N SER A 56 -112.18 16.87 37.08
CA SER A 56 -110.99 16.10 37.52
C SER A 56 -110.16 15.58 36.34
N LEU A 57 -110.80 15.18 35.24
CA LEU A 57 -110.14 14.75 34.01
C LEU A 57 -109.44 15.90 33.28
N LYS A 58 -109.99 17.12 33.33
CA LYS A 58 -109.39 18.30 32.70
C LYS A 58 -108.04 18.68 33.34
N GLY A 59 -107.93 18.59 34.67
CA GLY A 59 -106.65 18.82 35.38
C GLY A 59 -105.56 17.80 35.03
N LYS A 60 -105.94 16.54 34.73
CA LYS A 60 -104.99 15.50 34.29
C LYS A 60 -104.39 15.80 32.91
N LYS A 61 -105.20 16.31 31.97
CA LYS A 61 -104.74 16.70 30.62
C LYS A 61 -103.70 17.83 30.64
N GLU A 62 -103.85 18.79 31.55
CA GLU A 62 -102.85 19.86 31.73
C GLU A 62 -101.53 19.34 32.31
N GLY A 63 -101.59 18.35 33.21
CA GLY A 63 -100.42 17.63 33.69
C GLY A 63 -99.70 16.87 32.56
N GLU A 64 -100.45 16.14 31.73
CA GLU A 64 -99.93 15.40 30.57
C GLU A 64 -99.20 16.33 29.58
N ALA A 65 -99.77 17.50 29.28
CA ALA A 65 -99.12 18.47 28.40
C ALA A 65 -97.75 18.94 28.91
N ARG A 66 -97.61 19.16 30.23
CA ARG A 66 -96.32 19.51 30.85
C ARG A 66 -95.30 18.37 30.73
N TYR A 67 -95.71 17.13 30.95
CA TYR A 67 -94.83 15.98 30.78
C TYR A 67 -94.38 15.81 29.32
N LEU A 68 -95.29 15.96 28.35
CA LEU A 68 -94.95 15.90 26.92
C LEU A 68 -93.97 17.00 26.52
N GLN A 69 -94.15 18.23 27.01
CA GLN A 69 -93.18 19.31 26.79
C GLN A 69 -91.81 18.96 27.37
N ARG A 70 -91.77 18.44 28.60
CA ARG A 70 -90.52 18.04 29.24
C ARG A 70 -89.81 16.91 28.50
N ILE A 71 -90.55 15.92 28.00
CA ILE A 71 -90.02 14.84 27.17
C ILE A 71 -89.38 15.42 25.91
N LYS A 72 -90.06 16.34 25.20
CA LYS A 72 -89.50 16.99 24.01
C LYS A 72 -88.23 17.78 24.29
N GLU A 73 -88.16 18.48 25.42
CA GLU A 73 -86.93 19.18 25.85
C GLU A 73 -85.80 18.18 26.12
N LEU A 74 -86.08 17.08 26.83
CA LEU A 74 -85.10 16.04 27.12
C LEU A 74 -84.60 15.31 25.87
N GLU A 75 -85.48 15.03 24.91
CA GLU A 75 -85.11 14.48 23.60
C GLU A 75 -84.19 15.43 22.84
N GLY A 76 -84.50 16.73 22.87
CA GLY A 76 -83.66 17.76 22.25
C GLY A 76 -82.26 17.87 22.86
N THR A 77 -82.17 17.85 24.20
CA THR A 77 -80.88 17.88 24.90
C THR A 77 -80.08 16.59 24.71
N LEU A 78 -80.74 15.44 24.73
CA LEU A 78 -80.11 14.14 24.44
C LEU A 78 -79.55 14.11 23.01
N LEU A 79 -80.33 14.55 22.03
CA LEU A 79 -79.88 14.62 20.63
C LEU A 79 -78.67 15.55 20.48
N LEU A 80 -78.66 16.70 21.16
CA LEU A 80 -77.53 17.62 21.14
C LEU A 80 -76.29 17.00 21.80
N ALA A 81 -76.45 16.33 22.95
CA ALA A 81 -75.37 15.64 23.64
C ALA A 81 -74.76 14.52 22.77
N THR A 82 -75.60 13.70 22.11
CA THR A 82 -75.16 12.67 21.18
C THR A 82 -74.41 13.27 19.99
N LYS A 83 -74.91 14.37 19.40
CA LYS A 83 -74.22 15.04 18.29
C LYS A 83 -72.86 15.60 18.70
N ARG A 84 -72.75 16.22 19.88
CA ARG A 84 -71.47 16.70 20.42
C ARG A 84 -70.51 15.54 20.63
N SER A 85 -70.94 14.50 21.35
CA SER A 85 -70.12 13.31 21.59
C SER A 85 -69.65 12.64 20.30
N GLN A 86 -70.52 12.51 19.30
CA GLN A 86 -70.16 11.94 17.99
C GLN A 86 -69.09 12.78 17.26
N ASN A 87 -69.19 14.11 17.34
CA ASN A 87 -68.18 15.00 16.76
C ASN A 87 -66.85 14.89 17.50
N ASP A 88 -66.86 14.83 18.83
CA ASP A 88 -65.66 14.68 19.65
C ASP A 88 -64.95 13.35 19.32
N HIS A 89 -65.68 12.24 19.29
CA HIS A 89 -65.15 10.93 18.88
C HIS A 89 -64.57 10.97 17.46
N ARG A 90 -65.24 11.65 16.52
CA ARG A 90 -64.74 11.79 15.15
C ARG A 90 -63.45 12.59 15.08
N GLU A 91 -63.28 13.59 15.93
CA GLU A 91 -62.05 14.36 16.02
C GLU A 91 -60.91 13.54 16.64
N GLU A 92 -61.18 12.81 17.72
CA GLU A 92 -60.23 11.89 18.34
C GLU A 92 -59.77 10.81 17.36
N LEU A 93 -60.69 10.19 16.62
CA LEU A 93 -60.34 9.23 15.56
C LEU A 93 -59.43 9.85 14.48
N ARG A 94 -59.66 11.12 14.12
CA ARG A 94 -58.78 11.83 13.18
C ARG A 94 -57.38 12.06 13.76
N LYS A 95 -57.26 12.35 15.06
CA LYS A 95 -55.97 12.47 15.76
C LYS A 95 -55.25 11.12 15.82
N LEU A 96 -55.96 10.05 16.15
CA LEU A 96 -55.42 8.69 16.16
C LEU A 96 -54.89 8.27 14.79
N TYR A 97 -55.64 8.50 13.71
CA TYR A 97 -55.18 8.19 12.35
C TYR A 97 -53.90 8.97 11.96
N LYS A 98 -53.76 10.23 12.41
CA LYS A 98 -52.53 11.00 12.20
C LYS A 98 -51.34 10.40 12.95
N LEU A 99 -51.56 9.96 14.19
CA LEU A 99 -50.54 9.29 15.00
C LEU A 99 -50.12 7.95 14.39
N GLU A 100 -51.08 7.14 13.93
CA GLU A 100 -50.83 5.87 13.23
C GLU A 100 -49.98 6.10 11.97
N LYS A 101 -50.35 7.08 11.14
CA LYS A 101 -49.57 7.45 9.96
C LYS A 101 -48.14 7.91 10.31
N TRP A 102 -47.97 8.62 11.42
CA TRP A 102 -46.65 9.05 11.89
C TRP A 102 -45.83 7.85 12.39
N ALA A 103 -46.45 6.93 13.15
CA ALA A 103 -45.82 5.71 13.62
C ALA A 103 -45.30 4.86 12.45
N ILE A 104 -46.13 4.60 11.43
CA ILE A 104 -45.73 3.85 10.24
C ILE A 104 -44.51 4.50 9.55
N LYS A 105 -44.53 5.83 9.35
CA LYS A 105 -43.39 6.54 8.77
C LYS A 105 -42.12 6.42 9.62
N SER A 106 -42.27 6.52 10.95
CA SER A 106 -41.15 6.39 11.87
C SER A 106 -40.53 4.98 11.84
N GLU A 107 -41.35 3.94 11.67
CA GLU A 107 -40.86 2.57 11.55
C GLU A 107 -40.10 2.34 10.25
N VAL A 108 -40.57 2.88 9.13
CA VAL A 108 -39.85 2.84 7.85
C VAL A 108 -38.49 3.55 7.98
N ALA A 109 -38.47 4.77 8.53
CA ALA A 109 -37.24 5.53 8.74
C ALA A 109 -36.26 4.79 9.68
N ARG A 110 -36.76 4.16 10.75
CA ARG A 110 -35.95 3.32 11.64
C ARG A 110 -35.36 2.11 10.90
N GLY A 111 -36.13 1.47 10.02
CA GLY A 111 -35.66 0.38 9.18
C GLY A 111 -34.54 0.80 8.22
N GLU A 112 -34.67 1.94 7.56
CA GLU A 112 -33.64 2.52 6.68
C GLU A 112 -32.37 2.89 7.45
N PHE A 113 -32.51 3.45 8.65
CA PHE A 113 -31.38 3.73 9.54
C PHE A 113 -30.61 2.45 9.90
N HIS A 114 -31.31 1.38 10.29
CA HIS A 114 -30.66 0.11 10.61
C HIS A 114 -29.95 -0.52 9.40
N ARG A 115 -30.54 -0.43 8.20
CA ARG A 115 -29.88 -0.88 6.96
C ARG A 115 -28.59 -0.10 6.70
N SER A 116 -28.66 1.23 6.79
CA SER A 116 -27.49 2.11 6.61
C SER A 116 -26.38 1.80 7.62
N LEU A 117 -26.74 1.58 8.88
CA LEU A 117 -25.80 1.19 9.92
C LEU A 117 -25.15 -0.17 9.63
N SER A 118 -25.93 -1.14 9.14
CA SER A 118 -25.42 -2.46 8.72
C SER A 118 -24.43 -2.34 7.56
N ASP A 119 -24.73 -1.50 6.56
CA ASP A 119 -23.85 -1.25 5.42
C ASP A 119 -22.53 -0.59 5.85
N VAL A 120 -22.59 0.42 6.72
CA VAL A 120 -21.39 1.06 7.29
C VAL A 120 -20.57 0.04 8.09
N SER A 121 -21.21 -0.77 8.93
CA SER A 121 -20.51 -1.82 9.70
C SER A 121 -19.83 -2.83 8.80
N ARG A 122 -20.46 -3.22 7.68
CA ARG A 122 -19.90 -4.14 6.69
C ARG A 122 -18.71 -3.52 5.97
N ALA A 123 -18.83 -2.27 5.52
CA ALA A 123 -17.74 -1.53 4.88
C ALA A 123 -16.54 -1.37 5.83
N HIS A 124 -16.79 -1.00 7.08
CA HIS A 124 -15.75 -0.88 8.10
C HIS A 124 -15.04 -2.22 8.35
N SER A 125 -15.79 -3.32 8.47
CA SER A 125 -15.20 -4.66 8.64
C SER A 125 -14.33 -5.07 7.45
N ALA A 126 -14.77 -4.78 6.21
CA ALA A 126 -13.97 -5.03 5.01
C ALA A 126 -12.66 -4.23 5.01
N HIS A 127 -12.73 -2.94 5.37
CA HIS A 127 -11.55 -2.07 5.47
C HIS A 127 -10.56 -2.54 6.54
N VAL A 128 -11.03 -2.96 7.72
CA VAL A 128 -10.16 -3.52 8.77
C VAL A 128 -9.45 -4.78 8.29
N LYS A 129 -10.13 -5.67 7.56
CA LYS A 129 -9.51 -6.87 6.99
C LYS A 129 -8.44 -6.54 5.94
N ASP A 130 -8.70 -5.54 5.10
CA ASP A 130 -7.72 -5.06 4.13
C ASP A 130 -6.48 -4.48 4.80
N LEU A 131 -6.66 -3.64 5.83
CA LEU A 131 -5.55 -3.12 6.64
C LEU A 131 -4.75 -4.24 7.30
N GLN A 132 -5.42 -5.24 7.88
CA GLN A 132 -4.75 -6.41 8.47
C GLN A 132 -3.92 -7.17 7.43
N LYS A 133 -4.45 -7.34 6.21
CA LYS A 133 -3.72 -7.97 5.10
C LYS A 133 -2.48 -7.16 4.73
N ARG A 134 -2.62 -5.84 4.55
CA ARG A 134 -1.50 -4.95 4.20
C ARG A 134 -0.43 -4.89 5.29
N MET A 135 -0.82 -4.90 6.56
CA MET A 135 0.14 -4.98 7.68
C MET A 135 0.98 -6.25 7.59
N LYS A 136 0.35 -7.39 7.29
CA LYS A 136 1.07 -8.66 7.10
C LYS A 136 2.03 -8.60 5.90
N GLU A 137 1.58 -8.08 4.76
CA GLU A 137 2.43 -7.89 3.57
C GLU A 137 3.66 -7.02 3.90
N LEU A 138 3.47 -5.91 4.64
CA LEU A 138 4.58 -5.06 5.08
C LEU A 138 5.54 -5.76 6.05
N ASP A 139 5.03 -6.63 6.93
CA ASP A 139 5.87 -7.46 7.80
C ASP A 139 6.73 -8.42 6.97
N ASP A 140 6.13 -9.08 5.96
CA ASP A 140 6.82 -9.99 5.05
C ASP A 140 7.91 -9.24 4.23
N GLU A 141 7.59 -8.07 3.67
CA GLU A 141 8.54 -7.20 2.96
C GLU A 141 9.70 -6.76 3.87
N ARG A 142 9.41 -6.41 5.12
CA ARG A 142 10.45 -6.03 6.10
C ARG A 142 11.40 -7.20 6.37
N GLU A 143 10.91 -8.42 6.50
CA GLU A 143 11.77 -9.59 6.69
C GLU A 143 12.62 -9.85 5.43
N ALA A 144 12.06 -9.73 4.23
CA ALA A 144 12.84 -9.83 2.98
C ALA A 144 13.98 -8.80 2.91
N LEU A 145 13.71 -7.54 3.29
CA LEU A 145 14.73 -6.49 3.35
C LEU A 145 15.83 -6.75 4.40
N LYS A 146 15.52 -7.48 5.48
CA LYS A 146 16.56 -7.88 6.45
C LYS A 146 17.49 -8.92 5.85
N GLU A 147 16.96 -9.90 5.13
CA GLU A 147 17.76 -10.92 4.44
C GLU A 147 18.65 -10.28 3.36
N GLU A 148 18.12 -9.37 2.56
CA GLU A 148 18.90 -8.64 1.56
C GLU A 148 20.03 -7.83 2.21
N ARG A 149 19.76 -7.17 3.34
CA ARG A 149 20.78 -6.44 4.10
C ARG A 149 21.88 -7.36 4.62
N ILE A 150 21.53 -8.56 5.10
CA ILE A 150 22.52 -9.56 5.55
C ILE A 150 23.39 -9.97 4.38
N TRP A 151 22.79 -10.33 3.25
CA TRP A 151 23.51 -10.69 2.02
C TRP A 151 24.47 -9.57 1.55
N LEU A 152 24.00 -8.31 1.51
CA LEU A 152 24.82 -7.17 1.12
C LEU A 152 26.02 -6.94 2.05
N ARG A 153 25.86 -7.18 3.37
CA ARG A 153 26.98 -7.07 4.33
C ARG A 153 28.04 -8.13 4.08
N ASP A 154 27.61 -9.36 3.77
CA ASP A 154 28.52 -10.45 3.46
C ASP A 154 29.29 -10.16 2.16
N GLU A 155 28.59 -9.65 1.13
CA GLU A 155 29.22 -9.30 -0.14
C GLU A 155 30.21 -8.13 0.01
N LEU A 156 29.86 -7.13 0.82
CA LEU A 156 30.76 -6.03 1.18
C LEU A 156 32.00 -6.53 1.94
N ALA A 157 31.85 -7.50 2.84
CA ALA A 157 32.97 -8.10 3.55
C ALA A 157 33.93 -8.83 2.59
N LYS A 158 33.40 -9.57 1.61
CA LYS A 158 34.21 -10.21 0.55
C LYS A 158 34.97 -9.18 -0.29
N ALA A 159 34.28 -8.14 -0.78
CA ALA A 159 34.89 -7.09 -1.59
C ALA A 159 36.01 -6.35 -0.83
N ARG A 160 35.81 -6.08 0.46
CA ARG A 160 36.84 -5.50 1.34
C ARG A 160 38.04 -6.44 1.51
N GLY A 161 37.82 -7.75 1.60
CA GLY A 161 38.88 -8.76 1.61
C GLY A 161 39.75 -8.66 0.35
N VAL A 162 39.13 -8.77 -0.83
CA VAL A 162 39.81 -8.68 -2.13
C VAL A 162 40.55 -7.36 -2.30
N SER A 163 39.94 -6.23 -1.90
CA SER A 163 40.57 -4.92 -1.97
C SER A 163 41.80 -4.82 -1.05
N SER A 164 41.78 -5.48 0.11
CA SER A 164 42.90 -5.47 1.05
C SER A 164 44.06 -6.30 0.52
N GLU A 165 43.78 -7.48 -0.04
CA GLU A 165 44.76 -8.33 -0.72
C GLU A 165 45.40 -7.62 -1.92
N ALA A 166 44.59 -6.97 -2.77
CA ALA A 166 45.11 -6.18 -3.88
C ALA A 166 46.03 -5.04 -3.41
N ARG A 167 45.68 -4.36 -2.30
CA ARG A 167 46.51 -3.32 -1.70
C ARG A 167 47.82 -3.89 -1.14
N GLU A 168 47.78 -5.07 -0.54
CA GLU A 168 48.98 -5.76 -0.06
C GLU A 168 49.91 -6.13 -1.23
N VAL A 169 49.38 -6.77 -2.27
CA VAL A 169 50.14 -7.15 -3.48
C VAL A 169 50.77 -5.93 -4.16
N THR A 170 50.02 -4.83 -4.31
CA THR A 170 50.57 -3.59 -4.89
C THR A 170 51.67 -2.98 -4.01
N SER A 171 51.52 -3.00 -2.68
CA SER A 171 52.57 -2.52 -1.76
C SER A 171 53.83 -3.38 -1.78
N GLU A 172 53.68 -4.71 -1.90
CA GLU A 172 54.81 -5.64 -2.02
C GLU A 172 55.53 -5.45 -3.37
N ALA A 173 54.78 -5.26 -4.45
CA ALA A 173 55.33 -4.97 -5.77
C ALA A 173 56.16 -3.67 -5.75
N CYS A 174 55.64 -2.59 -5.17
CA CYS A 174 56.39 -1.33 -4.99
C CYS A 174 57.67 -1.53 -4.18
N ARG A 175 57.61 -2.29 -3.08
CA ARG A 175 58.78 -2.60 -2.24
C ARG A 175 59.85 -3.37 -3.03
N ARG A 176 59.47 -4.36 -3.84
CA ARG A 176 60.40 -5.11 -4.71
C ARG A 176 61.01 -4.21 -5.78
N GLU A 177 60.24 -3.30 -6.36
CA GLU A 177 60.74 -2.33 -7.33
C GLU A 177 61.79 -1.40 -6.71
N GLU A 178 61.56 -0.88 -5.50
CA GLU A 178 62.53 -0.06 -4.79
C GLU A 178 63.83 -0.81 -4.48
N LEU A 179 63.74 -2.09 -4.08
CA LEU A 179 64.91 -2.95 -3.88
C LEU A 179 65.71 -3.13 -5.17
N LEU A 180 65.05 -3.48 -6.28
CA LEU A 180 65.69 -3.62 -7.59
C LEU A 180 66.33 -2.30 -8.05
N LYS A 181 65.66 -1.16 -7.84
CA LYS A 181 66.25 0.16 -8.12
C LYS A 181 67.53 0.36 -7.32
N SER A 182 67.54 0.06 -6.02
CA SER A 182 68.73 0.20 -5.18
C SER A 182 69.87 -0.73 -5.61
N GLU A 183 69.56 -1.95 -6.03
CA GLU A 183 70.52 -2.93 -6.54
C GLU A 183 71.14 -2.47 -7.87
N ILE A 184 70.32 -1.97 -8.80
CA ILE A 184 70.79 -1.37 -10.06
C ILE A 184 71.73 -0.20 -9.79
N HIS A 185 71.39 0.72 -8.88
CA HIS A 185 72.26 1.84 -8.53
C HIS A 185 73.58 1.37 -7.90
N SER A 186 73.55 0.34 -7.06
CA SER A 186 74.75 -0.27 -6.45
C SER A 186 75.67 -0.91 -7.50
N LEU A 187 75.10 -1.69 -8.43
CA LEU A 187 75.84 -2.28 -9.54
C LEU A 187 76.42 -1.21 -10.47
N GLN A 188 75.65 -0.17 -10.78
CA GLN A 188 76.12 0.95 -11.58
C GLN A 188 77.30 1.66 -10.91
N ALA A 189 77.22 1.94 -9.60
CA ALA A 189 78.33 2.51 -8.84
C ALA A 189 79.57 1.61 -8.82
N LEU A 190 79.40 0.28 -8.71
CA LEU A 190 80.49 -0.69 -8.78
C LEU A 190 81.17 -0.68 -10.16
N VAL A 191 80.39 -0.64 -11.23
CA VAL A 191 80.90 -0.56 -12.61
C VAL A 191 81.66 0.75 -12.83
N GLU A 192 81.12 1.88 -12.41
CA GLU A 192 81.79 3.18 -12.49
C GLU A 192 83.12 3.17 -11.71
N ASN A 193 83.12 2.67 -10.46
CA ASN A 193 84.31 2.57 -9.63
C ASN A 193 85.39 1.63 -10.19
N SER A 194 84.99 0.51 -10.80
CA SER A 194 85.92 -0.46 -11.39
C SER A 194 86.50 0.00 -12.73
N SER A 195 85.75 0.80 -13.50
CA SER A 195 86.23 1.39 -14.76
C SER A 195 87.44 2.32 -14.56
N GLY A 196 87.48 3.08 -13.45
CA GLY A 196 88.62 3.93 -13.09
C GLY A 196 89.87 3.17 -12.62
N CYS A 197 89.70 1.94 -12.12
CA CYS A 197 90.82 1.06 -11.75
C CYS A 197 91.40 0.30 -12.94
N ARG A 198 90.63 0.11 -14.02
CA ARG A 198 91.06 -0.62 -15.22
C ARG A 198 92.02 0.18 -16.11
N GLY A 199 91.92 1.51 -16.11
CA GLY A 199 92.85 2.40 -16.83
C GLY A 199 94.26 2.36 -16.23
N ARG A 200 94.39 2.73 -14.94
CA ARG A 200 95.71 2.84 -14.29
C ARG A 200 96.50 1.54 -14.22
N ARG A 201 95.87 0.40 -13.92
CA ARG A 201 96.58 -0.90 -13.90
C ARG A 201 97.05 -1.36 -15.28
N MET A 202 96.32 -0.99 -16.33
CA MET A 202 96.70 -1.36 -17.69
C MET A 202 97.82 -0.43 -18.19
N GLU A 203 97.76 0.85 -17.84
CA GLU A 203 98.81 1.85 -18.12
C GLU A 203 100.13 1.51 -17.40
N ASP A 204 100.11 1.18 -16.10
CA ASP A 204 101.30 0.79 -15.33
C ASP A 204 101.93 -0.51 -15.88
N LEU A 205 101.10 -1.49 -16.24
CA LEU A 205 101.56 -2.76 -16.85
C LEU A 205 102.16 -2.52 -18.24
N GLU A 206 101.54 -1.66 -19.05
CA GLU A 206 102.06 -1.31 -20.37
C GLU A 206 103.40 -0.56 -20.26
N GLU A 207 103.55 0.29 -19.24
CA GLU A 207 104.79 1.01 -18.95
C GLU A 207 105.89 0.08 -18.41
N ASP A 208 105.57 -0.86 -17.51
CA ASP A 208 106.49 -1.88 -17.01
C ASP A 208 106.96 -2.83 -18.12
N VAL A 209 106.06 -3.29 -18.98
CA VAL A 209 106.40 -4.11 -20.16
C VAL A 209 107.31 -3.32 -21.10
N ARG A 210 107.00 -2.05 -21.39
CA ARG A 210 107.84 -1.17 -22.21
C ARG A 210 109.24 -0.99 -21.61
N ARG A 211 109.34 -0.86 -20.29
CA ARG A 211 110.60 -0.71 -19.56
C ARG A 211 111.42 -2.00 -19.57
N ALA A 212 110.78 -3.15 -19.37
CA ALA A 212 111.42 -4.46 -19.44
C ALA A 212 111.97 -4.74 -20.85
N VAL A 213 111.16 -4.49 -21.90
CA VAL A 213 111.61 -4.60 -23.29
C VAL A 213 112.84 -3.73 -23.53
N LYS A 214 112.82 -2.45 -23.09
CA LYS A 214 113.95 -1.53 -23.26
C LYS A 214 115.22 -2.01 -22.54
N ILE A 215 115.12 -2.63 -21.36
CA ILE A 215 116.26 -3.22 -20.63
C ILE A 215 116.82 -4.42 -21.39
N VAL A 216 115.96 -5.31 -21.90
CA VAL A 216 116.37 -6.48 -22.67
C VAL A 216 117.06 -6.06 -23.97
N SER A 217 116.54 -5.05 -24.67
CA SER A 217 117.14 -4.51 -25.90
C SER A 217 118.48 -3.79 -25.68
N ALA A 218 118.67 -3.16 -24.51
CA ALA A 218 119.89 -2.41 -24.18
C ALA A 218 120.99 -3.27 -23.51
N SER A 219 120.67 -4.51 -23.13
CA SER A 219 121.62 -5.45 -22.54
C SER A 219 122.61 -5.96 -23.59
N GLN A 220 123.89 -6.08 -23.22
CA GLN A 220 124.96 -6.65 -24.06
C GLN A 220 124.73 -8.15 -24.37
N VAL A 221 123.75 -8.79 -23.73
CA VAL A 221 123.24 -10.13 -24.05
C VAL A 221 122.29 -10.11 -25.27
N GLY A 222 121.65 -8.98 -25.58
CA GLY A 222 120.78 -8.81 -26.75
C GLY A 222 121.52 -8.82 -28.09
N HIS A 223 122.84 -8.55 -28.11
CA HIS A 223 123.68 -8.69 -29.29
C HIS A 223 124.33 -10.07 -29.44
N HIS A 224 124.09 -11.00 -28.51
CA HIS A 224 124.55 -12.38 -28.63
C HIS A 224 123.50 -13.37 -28.09
N VAL A 225 122.27 -13.28 -28.60
CA VAL A 225 121.25 -14.32 -28.38
C VAL A 225 121.64 -15.54 -29.20
N LYS A 226 122.39 -16.48 -28.59
CA LYS A 226 122.66 -17.80 -29.18
C LYS A 226 121.43 -18.73 -29.16
N ASN A 227 120.31 -18.30 -28.56
CA ASN A 227 119.08 -19.08 -28.42
C ASN A 227 117.87 -18.31 -28.97
N GLN A 228 117.84 -18.10 -30.28
CA GLN A 228 116.69 -17.55 -31.00
C GLN A 228 115.39 -18.29 -30.63
N ALA A 229 115.46 -19.62 -30.48
CA ALA A 229 114.34 -20.46 -30.05
C ALA A 229 113.75 -20.07 -28.69
N ALA A 230 114.57 -19.62 -27.73
CA ALA A 230 114.07 -19.21 -26.41
C ALA A 230 113.35 -17.86 -26.47
N PHE A 231 113.80 -16.96 -27.35
CA PHE A 231 113.15 -15.68 -27.58
C PHE A 231 111.83 -15.84 -28.34
N ASP A 232 111.79 -16.74 -29.32
CA ASP A 232 110.57 -17.09 -30.04
C ASP A 232 109.52 -17.73 -29.14
N VAL A 233 109.91 -18.61 -28.21
CA VAL A 233 108.99 -19.18 -27.20
C VAL A 233 108.43 -18.09 -26.28
N LEU A 234 109.26 -17.11 -25.89
CA LEU A 234 108.79 -15.99 -25.08
C LEU A 234 107.75 -15.14 -25.83
N LEU A 235 108.02 -14.79 -27.09
CA LEU A 235 107.08 -14.03 -27.93
C LEU A 235 105.78 -14.81 -28.17
N GLN A 236 105.86 -16.11 -28.49
CA GLN A 236 104.68 -16.96 -28.65
C GLN A 236 103.86 -17.01 -27.35
N THR A 237 104.51 -17.18 -26.20
CA THR A 237 103.81 -17.21 -24.91
C THR A 237 103.05 -15.91 -24.67
N LEU A 238 103.67 -14.75 -24.96
CA LEU A 238 103.04 -13.44 -24.81
C LEU A 238 101.88 -13.20 -25.80
N VAL A 239 101.93 -13.82 -26.99
CA VAL A 239 100.82 -13.85 -27.95
C VAL A 239 99.68 -14.73 -27.45
N ASP A 240 99.99 -15.94 -26.98
CA ASP A 240 98.99 -16.90 -26.50
C ASP A 240 98.21 -16.36 -25.31
N VAL A 241 98.86 -15.59 -24.43
CA VAL A 241 98.18 -14.89 -23.31
C VAL A 241 97.61 -13.52 -23.70
N SER A 242 97.57 -13.19 -24.99
CA SER A 242 97.00 -11.96 -25.56
C SER A 242 97.62 -10.64 -25.05
N ILE A 243 98.87 -10.67 -24.56
CA ILE A 243 99.60 -9.48 -24.10
C ILE A 243 100.20 -8.72 -25.30
N LEU A 244 100.69 -9.43 -26.32
CA LEU A 244 101.15 -8.84 -27.58
C LEU A 244 100.12 -9.15 -28.68
N ASN A 245 99.61 -8.10 -29.33
CA ASN A 245 98.79 -8.23 -30.54
C ASN A 245 99.66 -8.15 -31.80
N GLN A 246 99.06 -8.42 -32.96
CA GLN A 246 99.78 -8.42 -34.25
C GLN A 246 100.47 -7.09 -34.56
N GLU A 247 99.88 -5.96 -34.14
CA GLU A 247 100.46 -4.64 -34.33
C GLU A 247 101.73 -4.44 -33.46
N ASN A 248 101.72 -4.92 -32.22
CA ASN A 248 102.84 -4.77 -31.28
C ASN A 248 104.09 -5.53 -31.74
N ILE A 249 103.93 -6.73 -32.34
CA ILE A 249 105.07 -7.54 -32.81
C ILE A 249 105.63 -7.01 -34.13
N ARG A 250 104.80 -6.37 -34.95
CA ARG A 250 105.24 -5.64 -36.16
C ARG A 250 105.93 -4.31 -35.82
N GLY A 251 105.97 -3.92 -34.55
CA GLY A 251 106.63 -2.71 -34.09
C GLY A 251 108.16 -2.74 -34.32
N PRO A 252 108.78 -1.60 -34.64
CA PRO A 252 110.21 -1.51 -34.97
C PRO A 252 111.15 -1.92 -33.82
N ALA A 253 110.64 -2.03 -32.59
CA ALA A 253 111.39 -2.51 -31.43
C ALA A 253 111.50 -4.03 -31.34
N VAL A 254 110.55 -4.78 -31.90
CA VAL A 254 110.49 -6.26 -31.85
C VAL A 254 110.95 -6.87 -33.17
N LEU A 255 110.67 -6.19 -34.29
CA LEU A 255 111.00 -6.62 -35.65
C LEU A 255 112.48 -7.05 -35.86
N PRO A 256 113.51 -6.39 -35.26
CA PRO A 256 114.91 -6.78 -35.44
C PRO A 256 115.27 -8.13 -34.78
N PHE A 257 114.42 -8.63 -33.89
CA PHE A 257 114.62 -9.86 -33.13
C PHE A 257 113.82 -11.04 -33.69
N CYS A 258 112.98 -10.80 -34.70
CA CYS A 258 112.28 -11.86 -35.42
C CYS A 258 113.22 -12.51 -36.45
N ASP A 259 113.14 -13.83 -36.58
CA ASP A 259 113.82 -14.56 -37.65
C ASP A 259 113.40 -14.07 -39.04
N PRO A 260 114.15 -14.45 -40.10
CA PRO A 260 113.79 -14.15 -41.50
C PRO A 260 112.38 -14.57 -41.94
N LYS A 261 111.71 -15.46 -41.19
CA LYS A 261 110.32 -15.88 -41.43
C LYS A 261 109.27 -14.84 -41.02
N GLY A 262 109.68 -13.76 -40.35
CA GLY A 262 108.81 -12.64 -39.98
C GLY A 262 107.90 -12.92 -38.77
N PRO A 263 107.24 -11.87 -38.25
CA PRO A 263 106.44 -11.93 -37.03
C PRO A 263 105.09 -12.64 -37.19
N ASP A 264 104.64 -12.89 -38.42
CA ASP A 264 103.30 -13.45 -38.68
C ASP A 264 103.19 -14.94 -38.28
N ARG A 265 104.32 -15.66 -38.22
CA ARG A 265 104.38 -17.07 -37.81
C ARG A 265 103.83 -17.37 -36.41
N PHE A 266 103.78 -16.37 -35.52
CA PHE A 266 103.28 -16.54 -34.15
C PHE A 266 101.74 -16.57 -34.09
N PHE A 267 101.06 -16.17 -35.17
CA PHE A 267 99.61 -16.15 -35.29
C PHE A 267 99.07 -17.22 -36.26
N ASP A 268 99.95 -17.85 -37.03
CA ASP A 268 99.61 -18.85 -38.06
C ASP A 268 99.49 -20.29 -37.51
N ALA A 269 99.60 -20.50 -36.20
CA ALA A 269 99.32 -21.80 -35.60
C ALA A 269 97.81 -22.04 -35.58
N GLU A 270 97.33 -22.94 -36.45
CA GLU A 270 96.00 -23.54 -36.39
C GLU A 270 95.67 -23.86 -34.92
N SER A 271 94.76 -23.07 -34.33
CA SER A 271 94.37 -23.22 -32.95
C SER A 271 93.77 -24.60 -32.76
N TYR A 272 94.48 -25.46 -32.03
CA TYR A 272 93.91 -26.67 -31.46
C TYR A 272 92.75 -26.26 -30.55
N CYS A 273 91.52 -26.47 -31.01
CA CYS A 273 90.30 -26.36 -30.21
C CYS A 273 90.32 -27.40 -29.08
N PRO A 274 90.32 -27.00 -27.79
CA PRO A 274 89.94 -27.89 -26.72
C PRO A 274 88.40 -27.93 -26.68
N GLU A 275 87.87 -29.05 -27.17
CA GLU A 275 86.77 -29.82 -26.61
C GLU A 275 85.51 -29.07 -26.14
N GLU A 276 84.49 -29.12 -26.99
CA GLU A 276 83.11 -28.69 -26.75
C GLU A 276 82.54 -29.29 -25.45
N VAL A 277 82.05 -28.41 -24.58
CA VAL A 277 81.12 -28.77 -23.50
C VAL A 277 79.78 -29.20 -24.15
N PRO A 278 79.17 -30.33 -23.74
CA PRO A 278 77.93 -30.79 -24.37
C PRO A 278 76.75 -29.86 -24.02
N PRO A 279 75.69 -29.83 -24.87
CA PRO A 279 74.55 -28.96 -24.65
C PRO A 279 73.75 -29.42 -23.43
N SER A 280 73.51 -28.50 -22.51
CA SER A 280 72.64 -28.71 -21.35
C SER A 280 71.21 -29.00 -21.81
N GLY A 281 70.67 -30.10 -21.31
CA GLY A 281 69.40 -30.67 -21.73
C GLY A 281 68.17 -29.82 -21.44
N SER A 282 67.22 -29.90 -22.37
CA SER A 282 65.80 -30.15 -22.16
C SER A 282 65.18 -29.78 -20.80
N TYR A 283 64.32 -28.76 -20.81
CA TYR A 283 63.16 -28.71 -19.92
C TYR A 283 61.87 -28.64 -20.74
N ALA A 284 61.04 -29.65 -20.53
CA ALA A 284 59.74 -29.80 -21.14
C ALA A 284 58.68 -28.97 -20.40
N GLY A 285 57.78 -28.40 -21.17
CA GLY A 285 56.36 -28.58 -20.89
C GLY A 285 55.58 -27.37 -20.42
N TRP A 286 54.31 -27.43 -20.83
CA TRP A 286 53.12 -26.74 -20.32
C TRP A 286 52.79 -25.41 -20.98
N GLY A 287 52.03 -25.53 -22.07
CA GLY A 287 51.16 -24.46 -22.54
C GLY A 287 49.89 -24.34 -21.71
N TYR A 288 49.23 -23.19 -21.83
CA TYR A 288 47.77 -23.07 -21.80
C TYR A 288 47.37 -21.81 -22.58
N GLN A 289 46.49 -22.02 -23.57
CA GLN A 289 45.78 -21.00 -24.32
C GLN A 289 44.64 -20.43 -23.46
N PHE A 290 44.50 -19.11 -23.40
CA PHE A 290 43.23 -18.47 -23.06
C PHE A 290 42.68 -17.72 -24.27
N SER A 291 41.66 -18.32 -24.88
CA SER A 291 40.77 -17.68 -25.85
C SER A 291 39.79 -16.79 -25.09
N LEU A 292 39.91 -15.47 -25.22
CA LEU A 292 38.91 -14.51 -24.75
C LEU A 292 37.80 -14.42 -25.81
N LEU A 293 36.75 -15.22 -25.65
CA LEU A 293 35.57 -15.14 -26.50
C LEU A 293 34.59 -14.09 -25.96
N ARG A 294 34.31 -13.14 -26.85
CA ARG A 294 33.43 -11.99 -26.73
C ARG A 294 32.03 -12.37 -27.24
N ARG A 295 30.96 -12.19 -26.43
CA ARG A 295 29.63 -11.76 -26.93
C ARG A 295 28.63 -11.41 -25.80
N SER A 296 28.15 -10.17 -25.84
CA SER A 296 26.96 -9.58 -25.20
C SER A 296 25.64 -10.14 -25.79
N PRO A 297 24.47 -9.47 -25.63
CA PRO A 297 23.78 -8.96 -24.43
C PRO A 297 22.35 -9.56 -24.34
N GLU A 298 21.69 -9.48 -23.17
CA GLU A 298 20.24 -9.67 -23.11
C GLU A 298 19.59 -8.45 -22.45
N GLU A 299 18.85 -7.75 -23.29
CA GLU A 299 18.29 -6.41 -23.13
C GLU A 299 16.83 -6.58 -22.70
N GLY A 300 16.62 -6.62 -21.39
CA GLY A 300 15.30 -6.71 -20.76
C GLY A 300 14.70 -5.33 -20.53
N GLN A 301 13.62 -5.07 -21.24
CA GLN A 301 12.84 -3.83 -21.27
C GLN A 301 12.41 -3.35 -19.88
N ILE A 302 12.69 -2.07 -19.57
CA ILE A 302 12.10 -1.35 -18.43
C ILE A 302 11.21 -0.26 -19.00
N THR A 303 9.92 -0.39 -18.75
CA THR A 303 8.87 0.60 -19.03
C THR A 303 9.11 1.88 -18.21
N PRO A 304 8.96 3.10 -18.76
CA PRO A 304 9.05 4.32 -17.96
C PRO A 304 7.74 4.55 -17.19
N LEU A 305 7.87 4.74 -15.88
CA LEU A 305 6.80 5.11 -14.96
C LEU A 305 6.52 6.61 -15.14
N GLU A 306 5.52 6.96 -15.95
CA GLU A 306 5.00 8.33 -16.01
C GLU A 306 4.24 8.65 -14.72
N ALA A 307 4.75 9.66 -14.03
CA ALA A 307 4.09 10.37 -12.96
C ALA A 307 2.85 11.10 -13.50
N ARG A 308 1.68 10.84 -12.91
CA ARG A 308 0.50 11.69 -13.08
C ARG A 308 -0.16 11.96 -11.74
N TRP A 309 0.38 12.98 -11.05
CA TRP A 309 -0.34 13.74 -10.05
C TRP A 309 -1.16 14.82 -10.77
N LEU A 310 -2.47 14.87 -10.51
CA LEU A 310 -3.34 16.07 -10.44
C LEU A 310 -4.79 15.68 -10.76
N SER A 311 -5.60 15.47 -9.73
CA SER A 311 -7.00 15.94 -9.67
C SER A 311 -7.50 15.80 -8.24
N ARG A 312 -7.36 16.91 -7.51
CA ARG A 312 -8.03 17.21 -6.25
C ARG A 312 -9.46 17.58 -6.63
N GLY A 313 -10.42 16.69 -6.35
CA GLY A 313 -11.83 17.02 -6.43
C GLY A 313 -12.27 17.62 -5.10
N ASP A 314 -12.75 18.85 -5.12
CA ASP A 314 -13.46 19.47 -4.00
C ASP A 314 -14.82 18.77 -3.79
N PRO A 315 -15.33 18.68 -2.55
CA PRO A 315 -16.68 18.19 -2.30
C PRO A 315 -17.73 19.28 -2.61
N PRO A 316 -18.95 18.91 -3.02
CA PRO A 316 -20.01 19.88 -3.26
C PRO A 316 -20.63 20.35 -1.93
N GLU A 317 -20.83 21.66 -1.81
CA GLU A 317 -21.79 22.26 -0.88
C GLU A 317 -23.21 22.14 -1.48
N ALA A 318 -24.09 21.38 -0.82
CA ALA A 318 -25.54 21.61 -0.64
C ALA A 318 -26.20 20.40 0.04
#